data_AF-A0A7J8FSX7-F1
#
_entry.id   AF-A0A7J8FSX7-F1
#
_cell.length_a   1.000
_cell.length_b   1.000
_cell.length_c   1.000
_cell.angle_alpha   90.00
_cell.angle_beta   90.00
_cell.angle_gamma   90.00
#
_symmetry.space_group_name_H-M   'P 1'
#
loop_
_entity.id
_entity.type
_entity.pdbx_description
1 polymer ?
#
loop_
_entity_poly.entity_id
_entity_poly.type
_entity_poly.pdbx_seq_one_letter_code
_entity_poly.pdbx_strand_id
1 'polypeptide(L)'
;MLSSHIRLVRLVPTTVRLVHSLIHNPSCSFMDLKALISSLNDFASLSFAESWDNVGLLVEPSPPHTVNTLFLTNDLTEEVMEEALQKKADFILSYHPPIFRPMKRITWKTWKERLVIRALENRIAIYSPHTAYDAAPQGVNNWLAKGLGVCTSRPIHFSKAPNYPTEGTHRVEFNIDHTQEDLDEVISMLKAISDVSVTSFSARTDDEEQTRISLNCSQQALMHVVAFLSQNRQLYQKTEILSLEKPLLLHTGMGRLCTLDESVSLATMIKRIKMHLKLSHVRLALGVGRTLESQVRVVALCAGSGSSVLQGAEADLYLTEGVSLQTGVEISLF
;
A
#
# COMPACT_ATOMS: atom_id res chain seq x y z
N MET A 1 -42.35 -15.64 -49.20
CA MET A 1 -42.03 -16.08 -47.83
C MET A 1 -40.70 -15.48 -47.43
N LEU A 2 -40.73 -14.52 -46.50
CA LEU A 2 -39.79 -14.32 -45.39
C LEU A 2 -40.12 -12.96 -44.78
N SER A 3 -40.68 -13.04 -43.58
CA SER A 3 -41.09 -11.93 -42.73
C SER A 3 -39.84 -11.31 -42.09
N SER A 4 -39.67 -10.00 -42.21
CA SER A 4 -38.72 -9.22 -41.41
C SER A 4 -39.48 -8.15 -40.62
N HIS A 5 -39.82 -8.48 -39.38
CA HIS A 5 -40.37 -7.54 -38.42
C HIS A 5 -39.27 -6.58 -37.94
N ILE A 6 -39.24 -5.37 -38.49
CA ILE A 6 -38.52 -4.23 -37.90
C ILE A 6 -39.43 -3.62 -36.84
N ARG A 7 -39.13 -3.86 -35.55
CA ARG A 7 -39.75 -3.12 -34.44
C ARG A 7 -39.08 -1.75 -34.32
N LEU A 8 -39.84 -0.69 -34.62
CA LEU A 8 -39.49 0.68 -34.25
C LEU A 8 -39.55 0.79 -32.70
N VAL A 9 -38.40 1.02 -32.05
CA VAL A 9 -38.35 1.38 -30.64
C VAL A 9 -38.41 2.90 -30.53
N ARG A 10 -39.54 3.42 -30.04
CA ARG A 10 -39.72 4.83 -29.69
C ARG A 10 -39.02 5.07 -28.34
N LEU A 11 -37.95 5.85 -28.33
CA LEU A 11 -37.36 6.35 -27.08
C LEU A 11 -38.31 7.40 -26.50
N VAL A 12 -38.92 7.10 -25.36
CA VAL A 12 -39.66 8.07 -24.55
C VAL A 12 -38.63 8.82 -23.68
N PRO A 13 -38.56 10.16 -23.72
CA PRO A 13 -37.64 10.88 -22.86
C PRO A 13 -38.16 10.84 -21.42
N THR A 14 -37.48 10.08 -20.56
CA THR A 14 -37.75 10.09 -19.12
C THR A 14 -37.21 11.38 -18.54
N THR A 15 -38.08 12.32 -18.19
CA THR A 15 -37.70 13.50 -17.41
C THR A 15 -37.34 13.06 -16.00
N VAL A 16 -36.04 12.92 -15.70
CA VAL A 16 -35.56 12.75 -14.34
C VAL A 16 -35.79 14.07 -13.61
N ARG A 17 -36.86 14.15 -12.81
CA ARG A 17 -37.03 15.21 -11.81
C ARG A 17 -35.99 14.96 -10.72
N LEU A 18 -34.91 15.74 -10.72
CA LEU A 18 -34.08 15.92 -9.55
C LEU A 18 -34.95 16.50 -8.44
N VAL A 19 -35.30 15.68 -7.45
CA VAL A 19 -35.86 16.19 -6.20
C VAL A 19 -34.70 16.81 -5.45
N HIS A 20 -34.60 18.13 -5.48
CA HIS A 20 -33.70 18.86 -4.58
C HIS A 20 -34.16 18.59 -3.15
N SER A 21 -33.39 17.76 -2.42
CA SER A 21 -33.50 17.67 -0.97
C SER A 21 -33.03 19.01 -0.38
N LEU A 22 -33.99 19.84 0.02
CA LEU A 22 -33.76 21.03 0.83
C LEU A 22 -33.79 20.64 2.31
N ILE A 23 -32.80 19.88 2.78
CA ILE A 23 -32.46 19.81 4.21
C ILE A 23 -30.94 19.66 4.32
N HIS A 24 -30.24 20.78 4.35
CA HIS A 24 -28.85 20.81 4.78
C HIS A 24 -28.84 21.01 6.30
N ASN A 25 -28.99 19.91 7.04
CA ASN A 25 -28.57 19.88 8.43
C ASN A 25 -27.06 19.60 8.44
N PRO A 26 -26.21 20.45 9.03
CA PRO A 26 -24.85 20.05 9.37
C PRO A 26 -24.95 19.13 10.59
N SER A 27 -25.43 17.90 10.40
CA SER A 27 -25.27 16.88 11.43
C SER A 27 -23.80 16.50 11.44
N CYS A 28 -23.00 17.12 12.30
CA CYS A 28 -21.74 16.54 12.74
C CYS A 28 -22.09 15.17 13.34
N SER A 29 -21.95 14.11 12.56
CA SER A 29 -22.11 12.76 13.07
C SER A 29 -20.91 12.50 13.97
N PHE A 30 -21.16 12.42 15.27
CA PHE A 30 -20.26 11.84 16.25
C PHE A 30 -19.74 10.50 15.71
N MET A 31 -18.42 10.33 15.67
CA MET A 31 -17.81 9.07 15.24
C MET A 31 -17.16 8.39 16.43
N ASP A 32 -17.52 7.12 16.66
CA ASP A 32 -16.78 6.28 17.60
C ASP A 32 -15.33 6.12 17.11
N LEU A 33 -14.37 6.17 18.05
CA LEU A 33 -12.95 6.09 17.73
C LEU A 33 -12.60 4.89 16.84
N LYS A 34 -13.21 3.70 17.08
CA LYS A 34 -12.93 2.50 16.28
C LYS A 34 -13.45 2.64 14.85
N ALA A 35 -14.63 3.25 14.68
CA ALA A 35 -15.18 3.53 13.36
C ALA A 35 -14.28 4.50 12.57
N LEU A 36 -13.78 5.55 13.23
CA LEU A 36 -12.83 6.49 12.62
C LEU A 36 -11.53 5.79 12.20
N ILE A 37 -10.94 4.97 13.09
CA ILE A 37 -9.72 4.22 12.78
C ILE A 37 -9.95 3.27 11.60
N SER A 38 -11.10 2.58 11.54
CA SER A 38 -11.44 1.73 10.39
C SER A 38 -11.46 2.53 9.10
N SER A 39 -12.11 3.71 9.09
CA SER A 39 -12.12 4.58 7.89
C SER A 39 -10.73 5.10 7.52
N LEU A 40 -9.87 5.40 8.49
CA LEU A 40 -8.48 5.79 8.23
C LEU A 40 -7.66 4.63 7.65
N ASN A 41 -7.89 3.40 8.11
CA ASN A 41 -7.24 2.21 7.56
C ASN A 41 -7.75 1.87 6.15
N ASP A 42 -9.03 2.10 5.86
CA ASP A 42 -9.58 1.95 4.50
C ASP A 42 -8.96 2.98 3.54
N PHE A 43 -8.66 4.18 4.04
CA PHE A 43 -7.96 5.21 3.29
C PHE A 43 -6.50 4.85 3.06
N ALA A 44 -5.73 4.55 4.11
CA ALA A 44 -4.33 4.14 4.00
C ALA A 44 -4.09 2.93 4.89
N SER A 45 -4.15 1.73 4.29
CA SER A 45 -3.96 0.48 5.04
C SER A 45 -2.59 0.48 5.70
N LEU A 46 -2.55 0.23 7.01
CA LEU A 46 -1.31 0.10 7.77
C LEU A 46 -0.44 -1.05 7.25
N SER A 47 -1.00 -2.02 6.51
CA SER A 47 -0.22 -3.08 5.85
C SER A 47 0.71 -2.56 4.75
N PHE A 48 0.58 -1.30 4.33
CA PHE A 48 1.47 -0.67 3.35
C PHE A 48 2.68 -0.02 3.99
N ALA A 49 2.70 0.15 5.32
CA ALA A 49 3.81 0.74 6.03
C ALA A 49 5.09 -0.10 5.91
N GLU A 50 6.22 0.58 6.00
CA GLU A 50 7.52 -0.07 6.14
C GLU A 50 7.62 -0.84 7.45
N SER A 51 8.37 -1.95 7.43
CA SER A 51 8.44 -2.87 8.57
C SER A 51 9.11 -2.28 9.82
N TRP A 52 9.90 -1.22 9.68
CA TRP A 52 10.55 -0.51 10.77
C TRP A 52 9.69 0.60 11.39
N ASP A 53 8.56 0.93 10.76
CA ASP A 53 7.77 2.11 11.11
C ASP A 53 6.82 1.86 12.29
N ASN A 54 6.37 2.95 12.93
CA ASN A 54 5.37 2.90 14.00
C ASN A 54 4.12 3.69 13.62
N VAL A 55 3.21 3.03 12.91
CA VAL A 55 1.97 3.59 12.36
C VAL A 55 0.73 3.15 13.12
N GLY A 56 -0.40 3.80 12.86
CA GLY A 56 -1.69 3.48 13.45
C GLY A 56 -2.01 4.32 14.68
N LEU A 57 -2.84 3.79 15.58
CA LEU A 57 -3.21 4.43 16.84
C LEU A 57 -2.06 4.31 17.85
N LEU A 58 -1.43 5.42 18.17
CA LEU A 58 -0.25 5.50 19.04
C LEU A 58 -0.61 5.83 20.50
N VAL A 59 -1.68 6.60 20.70
CA VAL A 59 -2.23 6.91 22.03
C VAL A 59 -3.74 6.71 21.97
N GLU A 60 -4.25 5.82 22.80
CA GLU A 60 -5.68 5.50 22.90
C GLU A 60 -6.24 5.97 24.26
N PRO A 61 -7.18 6.93 24.28
CA PRO A 61 -7.94 7.27 25.47
C PRO A 61 -8.86 6.11 25.90
N SER A 62 -9.16 6.00 27.19
CA SER A 62 -10.01 4.90 27.69
C SER A 62 -11.41 4.91 27.04
N PRO A 63 -11.94 3.76 26.58
CA PRO A 63 -13.27 3.69 25.98
C PRO A 63 -14.39 3.93 27.02
N PRO A 64 -15.58 4.40 26.59
CA PRO A 64 -15.90 4.81 25.22
C PRO A 64 -15.23 6.14 24.84
N HIS A 65 -14.89 6.30 23.57
CA HIS A 65 -14.26 7.52 23.07
C HIS A 65 -14.94 8.00 21.78
N THR A 66 -15.54 9.18 21.85
CA THR A 66 -16.23 9.82 20.73
C THR A 66 -15.36 10.94 20.19
N VAL A 67 -15.19 10.98 18.87
CA VAL A 67 -14.42 12.01 18.20
C VAL A 67 -15.37 13.02 17.56
N ASN A 68 -15.30 14.27 18.02
CA ASN A 68 -16.00 15.42 17.44
C ASN A 68 -15.06 16.27 16.60
N THR A 69 -13.84 16.45 17.10
CA THR A 69 -12.84 17.33 16.50
C THR A 69 -11.59 16.53 16.16
N LEU A 70 -11.30 16.44 14.86
CA LEU A 70 -10.08 15.84 14.32
C LEU A 70 -9.10 16.95 13.95
N PHE A 71 -7.91 16.94 14.54
CA PHE A 71 -6.83 17.87 14.29
C PHE A 71 -5.75 17.22 13.42
N LEU A 72 -5.36 17.87 12.33
CA LEU A 72 -4.34 17.38 11.39
C LEU A 72 -3.04 18.14 11.58
N THR A 73 -1.90 17.45 11.66
CA THR A 73 -0.57 18.06 11.65
C THR A 73 0.45 17.20 10.90
N ASN A 74 1.52 17.83 10.42
CA ASN A 74 2.68 17.09 9.94
C ASN A 74 3.50 16.56 11.13
N ASP A 75 3.85 17.46 12.05
CA ASP A 75 4.65 17.19 13.24
C ASP A 75 3.87 17.62 14.48
N LEU A 76 3.76 16.73 15.47
CA LEU A 76 3.18 17.06 16.76
C LEU A 76 4.28 17.55 17.71
N THR A 77 4.54 18.86 17.72
CA THR A 77 5.41 19.53 18.72
C THR A 77 4.61 19.92 19.97
N GLU A 78 5.27 20.43 21.02
CA GLU A 78 4.57 20.89 22.23
C GLU A 78 3.67 22.11 21.95
N GLU A 79 4.08 22.99 21.04
CA GLU A 79 3.31 24.16 20.59
C GLU A 79 2.09 23.74 19.77
N VAL A 80 2.25 22.75 18.88
CA VAL A 80 1.14 22.20 18.09
C VAL A 80 0.14 21.45 18.97
N MET A 81 0.63 20.75 20.01
CA MET A 81 -0.25 20.14 21.02
C MET A 81 -1.07 21.19 21.76
N GLU A 82 -0.46 22.33 22.11
CA GLU A 82 -1.19 23.45 22.72
C GLU A 82 -2.27 24.01 21.80
N GLU A 83 -1.97 24.17 20.50
CA GLU A 83 -2.98 24.54 19.51
C GLU A 83 -4.13 23.52 19.44
N ALA A 84 -3.82 22.22 19.38
CA ALA A 84 -4.83 21.16 19.33
C ALA A 84 -5.75 21.19 20.57
N LEU A 85 -5.20 21.44 21.76
CA LEU A 85 -5.96 21.60 23.00
C LEU A 85 -6.88 22.82 22.96
N GLN A 86 -6.39 23.96 22.49
CA GLN A 86 -7.20 25.18 22.33
C GLN A 86 -8.35 24.97 21.34
N LYS A 87 -8.13 24.14 20.31
CA LYS A 87 -9.15 23.74 19.33
C LYS A 87 -10.09 22.64 19.85
N LYS A 88 -9.89 22.13 21.07
CA LYS A 88 -10.68 21.04 21.67
C LYS A 88 -10.67 19.78 20.78
N ALA A 89 -9.49 19.41 20.30
CA ALA A 89 -9.30 18.16 19.56
C ALA A 89 -9.61 16.95 20.44
N ASP A 90 -10.36 15.99 19.91
CA ASP A 90 -10.54 14.65 20.52
C ASP A 90 -9.61 13.61 19.90
N PHE A 91 -9.05 13.95 18.73
CA PHE A 91 -8.18 13.11 17.91
C PHE A 91 -7.17 13.99 17.18
N ILE A 92 -5.90 13.59 17.20
CA ILE A 92 -4.81 14.18 16.43
C ILE A 92 -4.30 13.14 15.43
N LEU A 93 -4.37 13.47 14.15
CA LEU A 93 -3.66 12.78 13.09
C LEU A 93 -2.34 13.54 12.84
N SER A 94 -1.24 12.96 13.29
CA SER A 94 0.11 13.47 13.01
C SER A 94 0.72 12.67 11.87
N TYR A 95 1.23 13.31 10.82
CA TYR A 95 1.88 12.60 9.72
C TYR A 95 3.12 11.84 10.20
N HIS A 96 4.00 12.52 10.93
CA HIS A 96 5.14 11.89 11.59
C HIS A 96 4.73 11.35 12.97
N PRO A 97 5.11 10.12 13.31
CA PRO A 97 4.74 9.50 14.58
C PRO A 97 5.52 10.16 15.74
N PRO A 98 4.86 10.83 16.70
CA PRO A 98 5.55 11.41 17.86
C PRO A 98 6.23 10.31 18.70
N ILE A 99 5.61 9.12 18.77
CA ILE A 99 6.19 7.91 19.34
C ILE A 99 6.89 7.12 18.22
N PHE A 100 8.10 7.52 17.84
CA PHE A 100 8.87 6.79 16.80
C PHE A 100 9.66 5.59 17.34
N ARG A 101 10.03 5.63 18.63
CA ARG A 101 10.74 4.53 19.31
C ARG A 101 9.95 4.11 20.55
N PRO A 102 9.94 2.82 20.91
CA PRO A 102 9.25 2.34 22.11
C PRO A 102 9.70 3.10 23.37
N MET A 103 8.74 3.62 24.12
CA MET A 103 8.98 4.27 25.40
C MET A 103 8.99 3.23 26.52
N LYS A 104 10.11 3.10 27.24
CA LYS A 104 10.19 2.19 28.40
C LYS A 104 9.52 2.75 29.66
N ARG A 105 9.33 4.06 29.72
CA ARG A 105 8.72 4.82 30.82
C ARG A 105 8.02 6.04 30.23
N ILE A 106 6.96 6.50 30.90
CA ILE A 106 6.22 7.72 30.57
C ILE A 106 6.26 8.61 31.82
N THR A 107 7.06 9.67 31.76
CA THR A 107 7.32 10.63 32.83
C THR A 107 7.39 12.04 32.25
N TRP A 108 7.38 13.08 33.08
CA TRP A 108 7.43 14.47 32.59
C TRP A 108 8.80 14.91 32.01
N LYS A 109 9.74 13.97 31.83
CA LYS A 109 11.16 14.26 31.55
C LYS A 109 11.42 14.72 30.12
N THR A 110 10.89 14.00 29.13
CA THR A 110 11.13 14.31 27.70
C THR A 110 9.88 14.89 27.05
N TRP A 111 10.06 15.73 26.03
CA TRP A 111 8.94 16.35 25.33
C TRP A 111 7.99 15.31 24.72
N LYS A 112 8.52 14.21 24.18
CA LYS A 112 7.69 13.11 23.63
C LYS A 112 6.83 12.43 24.71
N GLU A 113 7.39 12.18 25.89
CA GLU A 113 6.62 11.63 27.01
C GLU A 113 5.55 12.64 27.47
N ARG A 114 5.88 13.93 27.54
CA ARG A 114 4.90 14.99 27.89
C ARG A 114 3.75 15.07 26.88
N LEU A 115 4.01 14.90 25.58
CA LEU A 115 2.93 14.82 24.58
C LEU A 115 1.97 13.67 24.88
N VAL A 116 2.48 12.49 25.21
CA VAL A 116 1.65 11.33 25.57
C VAL A 116 0.86 11.59 26.85
N ILE A 117 1.50 12.14 27.89
CA ILE A 117 0.82 12.48 29.15
C ILE A 117 -0.30 13.49 28.90
N ARG A 118 -0.01 14.59 28.20
CA ARG A 118 -1.00 15.61 27.88
C ARG A 118 -2.15 15.05 27.04
N ALA A 119 -1.86 14.19 26.07
CA ALA A 119 -2.89 13.53 25.27
C ALA A 119 -3.83 12.69 26.15
N LEU A 120 -3.27 11.86 27.03
CA LEU A 120 -4.06 11.01 27.94
C LEU A 120 -4.86 11.82 28.96
N GLU A 121 -4.26 12.83 29.59
CA GLU A 121 -4.92 13.71 30.56
C GLU A 121 -6.10 14.47 29.95
N ASN A 122 -6.01 14.81 28.66
CA ASN A 122 -7.05 15.52 27.92
C ASN A 122 -7.92 14.60 27.05
N ARG A 123 -7.75 13.27 27.18
CA ARG A 123 -8.48 12.25 26.41
C ARG A 123 -8.39 12.45 24.89
N ILE A 124 -7.21 12.76 24.37
CA ILE A 124 -6.96 12.95 22.94
C ILE A 124 -6.29 11.70 22.37
N ALA A 125 -6.89 11.13 21.33
CA ALA A 125 -6.27 10.05 20.58
C ALA A 125 -5.16 10.59 19.67
N ILE A 126 -4.07 9.85 19.51
CA ILE A 126 -3.00 10.20 18.55
C ILE A 126 -2.86 9.06 17.56
N TYR A 127 -2.94 9.37 16.28
CA TYR A 127 -2.77 8.43 15.17
C TYR A 127 -1.75 8.94 14.17
N SER A 128 -0.99 8.03 13.56
CA SER A 128 0.00 8.36 12.55
C SER A 128 -0.01 7.37 11.38
N PRO A 129 -0.31 7.80 10.14
CA PRO A 129 -0.25 6.89 8.99
C PRO A 129 1.15 6.79 8.37
N HIS A 130 1.99 7.83 8.50
CA HIS A 130 3.38 7.90 8.04
C HIS A 130 3.66 7.13 6.72
N THR A 131 4.53 6.12 6.73
CA THR A 131 4.91 5.40 5.50
C THR A 131 3.74 4.64 4.83
N ALA A 132 2.68 4.27 5.56
CA ALA A 132 1.49 3.70 4.94
C ALA A 132 0.83 4.71 3.98
N TYR A 133 0.83 5.99 4.35
CA TYR A 133 0.31 7.05 3.49
C TYR A 133 1.30 7.48 2.41
N ASP A 134 2.61 7.36 2.64
CA ASP A 134 3.58 7.47 1.54
C ASP A 134 3.35 6.43 0.44
N ALA A 135 3.01 5.20 0.86
CA ALA A 135 2.85 4.08 -0.03
C ALA A 135 1.50 4.07 -0.78
N ALA A 136 0.45 4.62 -0.17
CA ALA A 136 -0.92 4.57 -0.67
C ALA A 136 -1.07 5.11 -2.11
N PRO A 137 -2.01 4.60 -2.92
CA PRO A 137 -2.26 5.07 -4.30
C PRO A 137 -2.62 6.56 -4.41
N GLN A 138 -3.25 7.11 -3.38
CA GLN A 138 -3.61 8.52 -3.24
C GLN A 138 -2.67 9.28 -2.29
N GLY A 139 -1.54 8.65 -1.96
CA GLY A 139 -0.57 9.07 -0.96
C GLY A 139 0.27 10.29 -1.33
N VAL A 140 1.18 10.63 -0.43
CA VAL A 140 2.07 11.81 -0.54
C VAL A 140 2.89 11.76 -1.84
N ASN A 141 3.47 10.61 -2.17
CA ASN A 141 4.28 10.45 -3.38
C ASN A 141 3.45 10.65 -4.68
N ASN A 142 2.19 10.17 -4.71
CA ASN A 142 1.30 10.43 -5.84
C ASN A 142 0.88 11.89 -5.92
N TRP A 143 0.66 12.54 -4.77
CA TRP A 143 0.39 13.98 -4.73
C TRP A 143 1.57 14.78 -5.28
N LEU A 144 2.81 14.49 -4.84
CA LEU A 144 4.03 15.11 -5.35
C LEU A 144 4.20 14.93 -6.87
N ALA A 145 3.92 13.74 -7.39
CA ALA A 145 4.03 13.45 -8.82
C ALA A 145 3.13 14.37 -9.69
N LYS A 146 1.98 14.83 -9.17
CA LYS A 146 1.10 15.78 -9.89
C LYS A 146 1.80 17.11 -10.17
N GLY A 147 2.80 17.47 -9.37
CA GLY A 147 3.62 18.66 -9.57
C GLY A 147 4.57 18.58 -10.76
N LEU A 148 4.81 17.41 -11.34
CA LEU A 148 5.78 17.24 -12.44
C LEU A 148 5.18 17.55 -13.82
N GLY A 149 3.85 17.51 -13.94
CA GLY A 149 3.11 17.61 -15.20
C GLY A 149 2.41 16.29 -15.56
N VAL A 150 2.02 16.14 -16.83
CA VAL A 150 1.40 14.90 -17.32
C VAL A 150 2.48 13.82 -17.43
N CYS A 151 2.28 12.71 -16.72
CA CYS A 151 3.20 11.58 -16.71
C CYS A 151 2.50 10.29 -16.34
N THR A 152 3.09 9.17 -16.78
CA THR A 152 2.81 7.85 -16.20
C THR A 152 3.63 7.67 -14.94
N SER A 153 3.03 7.12 -13.88
CA SER A 153 3.68 6.97 -12.56
C SER A 153 3.48 5.56 -12.03
N ARG A 154 4.56 4.98 -11.49
CA ARG A 154 4.54 3.66 -10.84
C ARG A 154 5.40 3.67 -9.57
N PRO A 155 5.12 2.82 -8.58
CA PRO A 155 6.00 2.62 -7.43
C PRO A 155 7.44 2.26 -7.84
N ILE A 156 8.42 2.69 -7.04
CA ILE A 156 9.81 2.20 -7.14
C ILE A 156 9.93 0.88 -6.40
N HIS A 157 9.42 0.82 -5.17
CA HIS A 157 9.26 -0.42 -4.41
C HIS A 157 7.77 -0.73 -4.25
N PHE A 158 7.30 -1.81 -4.86
CA PHE A 158 5.89 -2.19 -4.81
C PHE A 158 5.52 -2.82 -3.47
N SER A 159 4.39 -2.39 -2.90
CA SER A 159 3.76 -3.13 -1.79
C SER A 159 3.18 -4.44 -2.31
N LYS A 160 3.13 -5.45 -1.44
CA LYS A 160 2.48 -6.74 -1.73
C LYS A 160 1.06 -6.73 -1.19
N ALA A 161 0.16 -7.48 -1.83
CA ALA A 161 -1.20 -7.68 -1.33
C ALA A 161 -1.17 -8.30 0.08
N PRO A 162 -2.16 -8.01 0.94
CA PRO A 162 -2.19 -8.56 2.30
C PRO A 162 -2.29 -10.09 2.31
N ASN A 163 -2.99 -10.67 1.33
CA ASN A 163 -3.28 -12.11 1.23
C ASN A 163 -2.73 -12.69 -0.08
N TYR A 164 -2.55 -14.01 -0.09
CA TYR A 164 -2.23 -14.76 -1.31
C TYR A 164 -3.46 -14.84 -2.23
N PRO A 165 -3.27 -14.98 -3.55
CA PRO A 165 -4.39 -15.14 -4.50
C PRO A 165 -5.18 -16.42 -4.27
N THR A 166 -4.54 -17.41 -3.64
CA THR A 166 -5.10 -18.71 -3.29
C THR A 166 -4.94 -18.93 -1.79
N GLU A 167 -5.69 -19.87 -1.21
CA GLU A 167 -5.44 -20.32 0.15
C GLU A 167 -4.07 -20.99 0.26
N GLY A 168 -3.32 -20.72 1.33
CA GLY A 168 -1.98 -21.28 1.54
C GLY A 168 -0.82 -20.43 1.03
N THR A 169 0.40 -20.87 1.37
CA THR A 169 1.67 -20.20 1.04
C THR A 169 2.52 -21.01 0.07
N HIS A 170 2.16 -22.25 -0.19
CA HIS A 170 2.89 -23.17 -1.08
C HIS A 170 1.93 -23.87 -2.02
N ARG A 171 2.43 -24.21 -3.20
CA ARG A 171 1.77 -25.10 -4.15
C ARG A 171 2.62 -26.35 -4.35
N VAL A 172 2.00 -27.51 -4.22
CA VAL A 172 2.63 -28.81 -4.45
C VAL A 172 1.97 -29.45 -5.66
N GLU A 173 2.77 -29.84 -6.64
CA GLU A 173 2.29 -30.43 -7.88
C GLU A 173 2.99 -31.76 -8.15
N PHE A 174 2.21 -32.79 -8.48
CA PHE A 174 2.72 -34.11 -8.81
C PHE A 174 1.74 -34.84 -9.71
N ASN A 175 2.18 -35.89 -10.40
CA ASN A 175 1.33 -36.70 -11.27
C ASN A 175 1.05 -38.06 -10.64
N ILE A 176 -0.17 -38.55 -10.83
CA ILE A 176 -0.62 -39.89 -10.47
C ILE A 176 -0.87 -40.67 -11.76
N ASP A 177 -0.34 -41.89 -11.82
CA ASP A 177 -0.63 -42.86 -12.87
C ASP A 177 -1.78 -43.77 -12.42
N HIS A 178 -2.88 -43.79 -13.18
CA HIS A 178 -4.09 -44.56 -12.88
C HIS A 178 -3.89 -46.08 -12.90
N THR A 179 -2.75 -46.56 -13.41
CA THR A 179 -2.42 -47.99 -13.42
C THR A 179 -1.72 -48.46 -12.14
N GLN A 180 -1.22 -47.55 -11.31
CA GLN A 180 -0.35 -47.86 -10.17
C GLN A 180 -0.94 -47.41 -8.83
N GLU A 181 -1.85 -46.43 -8.82
CA GLU A 181 -2.30 -45.76 -7.60
C GLU A 181 -3.80 -45.43 -7.66
N ASP A 182 -4.51 -45.56 -6.53
CA ASP A 182 -5.91 -45.16 -6.40
C ASP A 182 -6.00 -43.64 -6.21
N LEU A 183 -6.44 -42.96 -7.28
CA LEU A 183 -6.61 -41.51 -7.32
C LEU A 183 -7.52 -40.99 -6.21
N ASP A 184 -8.63 -41.67 -5.96
CA ASP A 184 -9.65 -41.21 -5.02
C ASP A 184 -9.15 -41.34 -3.57
N GLU A 185 -8.41 -42.41 -3.28
CA GLU A 185 -7.76 -42.61 -1.98
C GLU A 185 -6.73 -41.51 -1.70
N VAL A 186 -5.85 -41.21 -2.66
CA VAL A 186 -4.82 -40.17 -2.53
C VAL A 186 -5.46 -38.78 -2.34
N ILE A 187 -6.46 -38.43 -3.14
CA ILE A 187 -7.16 -37.14 -3.00
C ILE A 187 -7.86 -37.05 -1.64
N SER A 188 -8.49 -38.14 -1.16
CA SER A 188 -9.17 -38.19 0.14
C SER A 188 -8.18 -37.96 1.29
N MET A 189 -7.03 -38.63 1.28
CA MET A 189 -6.00 -38.46 2.30
C MET A 189 -5.41 -37.04 2.32
N LEU A 190 -5.18 -36.44 1.15
CA LEU A 190 -4.70 -35.07 1.06
C LEU A 190 -5.72 -34.04 1.55
N LYS A 191 -7.01 -34.24 1.24
CA LYS A 191 -8.10 -33.38 1.75
C LYS A 191 -8.32 -33.52 3.25
N ALA A 192 -7.87 -34.61 3.88
CA ALA A 192 -7.93 -34.78 5.33
C ALA A 192 -6.88 -33.94 6.08
N ILE A 193 -5.84 -33.45 5.39
CA ILE A 193 -4.85 -32.52 5.95
C ILE A 193 -5.48 -31.13 6.06
N SER A 194 -5.52 -30.56 7.27
CA SER A 194 -6.02 -29.20 7.48
C SER A 194 -5.19 -28.16 6.71
N ASP A 195 -5.84 -27.08 6.26
CA ASP A 195 -5.23 -26.02 5.44
C ASP A 195 -4.66 -26.50 4.09
N VAL A 196 -5.29 -27.50 3.48
CA VAL A 196 -4.97 -27.97 2.12
C VAL A 196 -6.18 -27.81 1.20
N SER A 197 -5.98 -27.16 0.06
CA SER A 197 -6.94 -27.11 -1.04
C SER A 197 -6.39 -27.88 -2.23
N VAL A 198 -7.04 -28.98 -2.61
CA VAL A 198 -6.59 -29.87 -3.71
C VAL A 198 -7.43 -29.64 -4.98
N THR A 199 -6.74 -29.53 -6.11
CA THR A 199 -7.33 -29.54 -7.46
C THR A 199 -6.64 -30.61 -8.31
N SER A 200 -7.37 -31.21 -9.25
CA SER A 200 -6.85 -32.26 -10.13
C SER A 200 -7.23 -31.99 -11.58
N PHE A 201 -6.30 -32.27 -12.49
CA PHE A 201 -6.48 -32.04 -13.92
C PHE A 201 -5.98 -33.26 -14.69
N SER A 202 -6.72 -33.70 -15.71
CA SER A 202 -6.24 -34.75 -16.62
C SER A 202 -5.04 -34.21 -17.41
N ALA A 203 -3.99 -35.04 -17.52
CA ALA A 203 -2.76 -34.76 -18.21
C ALA A 203 -2.35 -35.96 -19.07
N ARG A 204 -1.65 -35.71 -20.18
CA ARG A 204 -1.07 -36.77 -21.03
C ARG A 204 0.42 -36.54 -21.14
N THR A 205 1.20 -37.56 -20.84
CA THR A 205 2.66 -37.59 -21.02
C THR A 205 3.03 -38.94 -21.61
N ASP A 206 3.80 -38.94 -22.71
CA ASP A 206 4.27 -40.15 -23.39
C ASP A 206 3.16 -41.19 -23.71
N ASP A 207 2.00 -40.70 -24.19
CA ASP A 207 0.81 -41.49 -24.55
C ASP A 207 0.09 -42.23 -23.40
N GLU A 208 0.49 -42.02 -22.13
CA GLU A 208 -0.20 -42.52 -20.94
C GLU A 208 -1.12 -41.45 -20.32
N GLU A 209 -2.32 -41.86 -19.90
CA GLU A 209 -3.28 -41.00 -19.21
C GLU A 209 -2.90 -40.87 -17.74
N GLN A 210 -2.53 -39.65 -17.32
CA GLN A 210 -2.16 -39.34 -15.95
C GLN A 210 -3.08 -38.25 -15.40
N THR A 211 -3.14 -38.14 -14.07
CA THR A 211 -3.79 -37.00 -13.43
C THR A 211 -2.75 -36.17 -12.70
N ARG A 212 -2.65 -34.89 -13.07
CA ARG A 212 -1.86 -33.90 -12.33
C ARG A 212 -2.66 -33.43 -11.13
N ILE A 213 -2.11 -33.64 -9.94
CA ILE A 213 -2.60 -33.07 -8.69
C ILE A 213 -1.87 -31.76 -8.45
N SER A 214 -2.63 -30.71 -8.16
CA SER A 214 -2.12 -29.40 -7.73
C SER A 214 -2.84 -29.01 -6.45
N LEU A 215 -2.12 -28.92 -5.34
CA LEU A 215 -2.67 -28.51 -4.06
C LEU A 215 -1.97 -27.26 -3.54
N ASN A 216 -2.73 -26.36 -2.92
CA ASN A 216 -2.18 -25.25 -2.15
C ASN A 216 -2.29 -25.54 -0.66
N CYS A 217 -1.26 -25.17 0.10
CA CYS A 217 -1.20 -25.45 1.52
C CYS A 217 -0.43 -24.40 2.33
N SER A 218 -0.68 -24.33 3.64
CA SER A 218 0.13 -23.52 4.56
C SER A 218 1.53 -24.10 4.75
N GLN A 219 2.46 -23.32 5.31
CA GLN A 219 3.81 -23.82 5.68
C GLN A 219 3.73 -25.03 6.61
N GLN A 220 2.77 -25.04 7.55
CA GLN A 220 2.59 -26.14 8.49
C GLN A 220 2.04 -27.38 7.79
N ALA A 221 1.01 -27.20 6.95
CA ALA A 221 0.41 -28.29 6.17
C ALA A 221 1.40 -28.90 5.17
N LEU A 222 2.31 -28.10 4.60
CA LEU A 222 3.35 -28.56 3.69
C LEU A 222 4.19 -29.70 4.30
N MET A 223 4.52 -29.63 5.59
CA MET A 223 5.28 -30.68 6.26
C MET A 223 4.53 -32.01 6.28
N HIS A 224 3.21 -31.97 6.47
CA HIS A 224 2.36 -33.16 6.44
C HIS A 224 2.19 -33.70 5.01
N VAL A 225 2.02 -32.82 4.03
CA VAL A 225 1.94 -33.19 2.61
C VAL A 225 3.23 -33.86 2.15
N VAL A 226 4.39 -33.28 2.47
CA VAL A 226 5.70 -33.85 2.13
C VAL A 226 5.92 -35.19 2.82
N ALA A 227 5.54 -35.32 4.10
CA ALA A 227 5.62 -36.58 4.81
C ALA A 227 4.74 -37.67 4.16
N PHE A 228 3.51 -37.32 3.76
CA PHE A 228 2.62 -38.20 3.01
C PHE A 228 3.25 -38.64 1.69
N LEU A 229 3.68 -37.70 0.85
CA LEU A 229 4.26 -38.00 -0.46
C LEU A 229 5.53 -38.84 -0.33
N SER A 230 6.34 -38.65 0.71
CA SER A 230 7.56 -39.42 0.93
C SER A 230 7.33 -40.91 1.18
N GLN A 231 6.12 -41.32 1.58
CA GLN A 231 5.75 -42.73 1.73
C GLN A 231 5.66 -43.44 0.38
N ASN A 232 5.46 -42.69 -0.71
CA ASN A 232 5.47 -43.20 -2.07
C ASN A 232 6.61 -42.57 -2.88
N ARG A 233 7.68 -43.35 -3.08
CA ARG A 233 8.91 -42.89 -3.74
C ARG A 233 8.67 -42.33 -5.14
N GLN A 234 7.70 -42.86 -5.87
CA GLN A 234 7.42 -42.48 -7.25
C GLN A 234 6.74 -41.11 -7.35
N LEU A 235 5.77 -40.87 -6.47
CA LEU A 235 5.15 -39.55 -6.31
C LEU A 235 6.17 -38.50 -5.86
N TYR A 236 6.96 -38.82 -4.84
CA TYR A 236 7.91 -37.88 -4.27
C TYR A 236 8.99 -37.42 -5.26
N GLN A 237 9.51 -38.34 -6.08
CA GLN A 237 10.56 -38.01 -7.06
C GLN A 237 10.10 -37.06 -8.18
N LYS A 238 8.80 -37.01 -8.46
CA LYS A 238 8.19 -36.16 -9.49
C LYS A 238 7.35 -35.02 -8.89
N THR A 239 7.55 -34.73 -7.60
CA THR A 239 6.85 -33.63 -6.92
C THR A 239 7.60 -32.32 -7.10
N GLU A 240 6.90 -31.30 -7.56
CA GLU A 240 7.35 -29.90 -7.57
C GLU A 240 6.71 -29.16 -6.39
N ILE A 241 7.54 -28.45 -5.61
CA ILE A 241 7.08 -27.60 -4.50
C ILE A 241 7.46 -26.16 -4.81
N LEU A 242 6.45 -25.31 -4.93
CA LEU A 242 6.58 -23.89 -5.24
C LEU A 242 6.17 -23.06 -4.03
N SER A 243 7.03 -22.14 -3.59
CA SER A 243 6.61 -21.09 -2.67
C SER A 243 5.78 -20.07 -3.46
N LEU A 244 4.58 -19.75 -2.96
CA LEU A 244 3.74 -18.73 -3.56
C LEU A 244 4.22 -17.35 -3.12
N GLU A 245 4.08 -16.37 -4.00
CA GLU A 245 4.32 -14.97 -3.67
C GLU A 245 3.01 -14.18 -3.63
N LYS A 246 2.93 -13.24 -2.70
CA LYS A 246 1.85 -12.27 -2.67
C LYS A 246 1.98 -11.34 -3.89
N PRO A 247 0.89 -11.10 -4.63
CA PRO A 247 0.95 -10.28 -5.84
C PRO A 247 1.33 -8.84 -5.49
N LEU A 248 2.02 -8.18 -6.41
CA LEU A 248 2.36 -6.76 -6.29
C LEU A 248 1.11 -5.89 -6.50
N LEU A 249 0.98 -4.86 -5.67
CA LEU A 249 -0.04 -3.83 -5.82
C LEU A 249 0.48 -2.75 -6.77
N LEU A 250 0.01 -2.76 -8.03
CA LEU A 250 0.59 -1.96 -9.12
C LEU A 250 0.65 -0.44 -8.89
N HIS A 251 -0.19 0.07 -7.99
CA HIS A 251 -0.27 1.51 -7.67
C HIS A 251 0.08 1.82 -6.20
N THR A 252 0.52 0.84 -5.42
CA THR A 252 0.84 0.99 -4.00
C THR A 252 2.29 0.61 -3.74
N GLY A 253 3.00 1.41 -2.96
CA GLY A 253 4.41 1.19 -2.64
C GLY A 253 5.20 2.47 -2.46
N MET A 254 6.48 2.36 -2.09
CA MET A 254 7.32 3.51 -1.80
C MET A 254 7.92 4.15 -3.06
N GLY A 255 8.03 5.48 -3.02
CA GLY A 255 8.56 6.32 -4.10
C GLY A 255 7.76 6.22 -5.39
N ARG A 256 8.07 7.07 -6.37
CA ARG A 256 7.49 6.99 -7.71
C ARG A 256 8.56 7.18 -8.77
N LEU A 257 8.54 6.32 -9.77
CA LEU A 257 9.20 6.56 -11.03
C LEU A 257 8.16 7.11 -12.01
N CYS A 258 8.36 8.36 -12.41
CA CYS A 258 7.44 9.10 -13.27
C CYS A 258 8.08 9.31 -14.63
N THR A 259 7.42 8.88 -15.69
CA THR A 259 7.85 9.10 -17.07
C THR A 259 6.91 10.12 -17.70
N LEU A 260 7.44 11.30 -18.00
CA LEU A 260 6.71 12.36 -18.70
C LEU A 260 6.40 11.94 -20.13
N ASP A 261 5.23 12.36 -20.63
CA ASP A 261 4.85 12.11 -22.02
C ASP A 261 5.82 12.80 -22.98
N GLU A 262 6.15 14.06 -22.66
CA GLU A 262 7.14 14.89 -23.35
C GLU A 262 8.25 15.34 -22.41
N SER A 263 9.50 15.30 -22.89
CA SER A 263 10.65 15.80 -22.14
C SER A 263 10.55 17.31 -21.92
N VAL A 264 11.01 17.79 -20.77
CA VAL A 264 11.07 19.23 -20.46
C VAL A 264 12.46 19.60 -19.97
N SER A 265 12.81 20.89 -20.06
CA SER A 265 14.07 21.36 -19.46
C SER A 265 14.03 21.27 -17.93
N LEU A 266 15.19 21.03 -17.32
CA LEU A 266 15.36 21.04 -15.87
C LEU A 266 14.87 22.35 -15.24
N ALA A 267 15.09 23.49 -15.89
CA ALA A 267 14.56 24.79 -15.44
C ALA A 267 13.03 24.79 -15.35
N THR A 268 12.37 24.21 -16.34
CA THR A 268 10.91 24.07 -16.36
C THR A 268 10.46 23.15 -15.24
N MET A 269 11.15 22.03 -15.04
CA MET A 269 10.83 21.09 -13.97
C MET A 269 10.94 21.73 -12.58
N ILE A 270 12.03 22.44 -12.31
CA ILE A 270 12.22 23.20 -11.06
C ILE A 270 11.08 24.20 -10.85
N LYS A 271 10.69 24.94 -11.90
CA LYS A 271 9.57 25.89 -11.83
C LYS A 271 8.25 25.20 -11.48
N ARG A 272 7.96 24.04 -12.10
CA ARG A 272 6.75 23.25 -11.82
C ARG A 272 6.73 22.77 -10.36
N ILE A 273 7.85 22.21 -9.88
CA ILE A 273 8.01 21.74 -8.49
C ILE A 273 7.81 22.90 -7.50
N LYS A 274 8.50 24.02 -7.70
CA LYS A 274 8.35 25.23 -6.86
C LYS A 274 6.91 25.73 -6.81
N MET A 275 6.25 25.79 -7.98
CA MET A 275 4.85 26.24 -8.07
C MET A 275 3.90 25.27 -7.36
N HIS A 276 4.08 23.96 -7.53
CA HIS A 276 3.25 22.93 -6.91
C HIS A 276 3.37 22.94 -5.38
N LEU A 277 4.60 23.03 -4.87
CA LEU A 277 4.91 23.02 -3.45
C LEU A 277 4.83 24.40 -2.79
N LYS A 278 4.60 25.45 -3.58
CA LYS A 278 4.62 26.87 -3.15
C LYS A 278 5.94 27.26 -2.47
N LEU A 279 7.05 26.74 -2.98
CA LEU A 279 8.39 27.01 -2.47
C LEU A 279 9.05 28.16 -3.25
N SER A 280 9.70 29.06 -2.52
CA SER A 280 10.52 30.12 -3.12
C SER A 280 11.86 29.58 -3.64
N HIS A 281 12.42 28.59 -2.94
CA HIS A 281 13.72 28.01 -3.22
C HIS A 281 13.67 26.48 -3.18
N VAL A 282 14.58 25.86 -3.93
CA VAL A 282 14.90 24.43 -3.83
C VAL A 282 16.41 24.29 -3.91
N ARG A 283 16.97 23.24 -3.33
CA ARG A 283 18.39 22.93 -3.54
C ARG A 283 18.53 22.06 -4.78
N LEU A 284 19.54 22.33 -5.58
CA LEU A 284 19.81 21.61 -6.82
C LEU A 284 21.26 21.11 -6.80
N ALA A 285 21.46 19.80 -6.92
CA ALA A 285 22.75 19.23 -7.27
C ALA A 285 22.73 18.85 -8.75
N LEU A 286 23.67 19.40 -9.53
CA LEU A 286 23.80 19.09 -10.95
C LEU A 286 24.85 17.99 -11.14
N GLY A 287 24.48 16.94 -11.88
CA GLY A 287 25.44 15.96 -12.36
C GLY A 287 26.46 16.58 -13.33
N VAL A 288 27.62 15.93 -13.48
CA VAL A 288 28.70 16.40 -14.35
C VAL A 288 28.18 16.62 -15.78
N GLY A 289 28.44 17.81 -16.34
CA GLY A 289 28.02 18.17 -17.70
C GLY A 289 26.52 18.48 -17.86
N ARG A 290 25.73 18.49 -16.78
CA ARG A 290 24.32 18.87 -16.81
C ARG A 290 24.13 20.37 -16.56
N THR A 291 23.12 20.93 -17.19
CA THR A 291 22.74 22.35 -17.11
C THR A 291 21.24 22.48 -16.90
N LEU A 292 20.74 23.71 -16.72
CA LEU A 292 19.30 23.97 -16.56
C LEU A 292 18.49 23.71 -17.84
N GLU A 293 19.15 23.64 -18.98
CA GLU A 293 18.56 23.32 -20.30
C GLU A 293 18.53 21.81 -20.58
N SER A 294 19.20 21.01 -19.74
CA SER A 294 19.19 19.55 -19.85
C SER A 294 17.75 19.02 -19.80
N GLN A 295 17.46 18.06 -20.69
CA GLN A 295 16.14 17.46 -20.79
C GLN A 295 15.92 16.45 -19.68
N VAL A 296 14.72 16.47 -19.12
CA VAL A 296 14.20 15.56 -18.09
C VAL A 296 12.98 14.87 -18.68
N ARG A 297 13.01 13.54 -18.75
CA ARG A 297 11.88 12.69 -19.15
C ARG A 297 11.46 11.76 -18.01
N VAL A 298 12.42 11.21 -17.29
CA VAL A 298 12.20 10.27 -16.19
C VAL A 298 12.59 10.93 -14.87
N VAL A 299 11.66 10.95 -13.91
CA VAL A 299 11.85 11.50 -12.57
C VAL A 299 11.62 10.40 -11.54
N ALA A 300 12.62 10.12 -10.71
CA ALA A 300 12.44 9.30 -9.52
C ALA A 300 12.20 10.21 -8.32
N LEU A 301 11.11 10.01 -7.58
CA LEU A 301 10.76 10.85 -6.44
C LEU A 301 10.38 10.03 -5.21
N CYS A 302 10.71 10.56 -4.04
CA CYS A 302 10.27 10.02 -2.76
C CYS A 302 10.20 11.16 -1.75
N ALA A 303 9.02 11.38 -1.17
CA ALA A 303 8.82 12.31 -0.06
C ALA A 303 9.71 11.94 1.13
N GLY A 304 10.07 12.94 1.95
CA GLY A 304 10.94 12.74 3.10
C GLY A 304 12.33 12.21 2.72
N SER A 305 12.96 11.46 3.64
CA SER A 305 14.31 10.92 3.45
C SER A 305 14.33 9.71 2.52
N GLY A 306 14.30 9.97 1.21
CA GLY A 306 14.09 8.95 0.18
C GLY A 306 15.34 8.26 -0.35
N SER A 307 16.54 8.52 0.18
CA SER A 307 17.81 8.03 -0.40
C SER A 307 17.80 6.53 -0.72
N SER A 308 17.36 5.72 0.25
CA SER A 308 17.32 4.26 0.12
C SER A 308 16.26 3.80 -0.87
N VAL A 309 15.12 4.49 -0.93
CA VAL A 309 14.02 4.21 -1.86
C VAL A 309 14.41 4.53 -3.30
N LEU A 310 15.19 5.60 -3.49
CA LEU A 310 15.64 6.04 -4.80
C LEU A 310 16.87 5.29 -5.31
N GLN A 311 17.53 4.50 -4.45
CA GLN A 311 18.74 3.80 -4.79
C GLN A 311 18.49 2.78 -5.91
N GLY A 312 19.29 2.87 -6.99
CA GLY A 312 19.20 1.97 -8.13
C GLY A 312 18.05 2.28 -9.11
N ALA A 313 17.22 3.29 -8.84
CA ALA A 313 16.28 3.79 -9.84
C ALA A 313 17.07 4.52 -10.94
N GLU A 314 16.75 4.27 -12.21
CA GLU A 314 17.34 5.00 -13.34
C GLU A 314 16.43 6.17 -13.72
N ALA A 315 16.88 7.40 -13.43
CA ALA A 315 16.14 8.62 -13.75
C ALA A 315 17.06 9.77 -14.17
N ASP A 316 16.49 10.72 -14.91
CA ASP A 316 17.17 11.97 -15.29
C ASP A 316 17.24 12.96 -14.12
N LEU A 317 16.23 12.91 -13.24
CA LEU A 317 16.08 13.76 -12.07
C LEU A 317 15.61 12.95 -10.86
N TYR A 318 16.23 13.19 -9.71
CA TYR A 318 15.83 12.65 -8.41
C TYR A 318 15.23 13.78 -7.55
N LEU A 319 14.07 13.55 -6.95
CA LEU A 319 13.35 14.52 -6.13
C LEU A 319 13.05 13.94 -4.75
N THR A 320 13.63 14.51 -3.69
CA THR A 320 13.48 14.00 -2.32
C THR A 320 13.86 15.06 -1.28
N GLU A 321 13.78 14.75 0.01
CA GLU A 321 14.25 15.62 1.10
C GLU A 321 15.51 15.02 1.75
N GLY A 322 16.49 15.87 2.08
CA GLY A 322 17.60 15.49 2.96
C GLY A 322 18.65 14.52 2.38
N VAL A 323 18.88 14.51 1.06
CA VAL A 323 19.80 13.55 0.41
C VAL A 323 21.04 14.22 -0.23
N SER A 324 22.07 13.39 -0.44
CA SER A 324 23.21 13.62 -1.34
C SER A 324 23.43 12.32 -2.14
N LEU A 325 22.83 12.19 -3.32
CA LEU A 325 23.09 11.08 -4.24
C LEU A 325 24.36 11.38 -5.07
N GLN A 326 25.20 10.36 -5.31
CA GLN A 326 26.47 10.52 -6.02
C GLN A 326 26.33 10.58 -7.56
N THR A 327 25.12 10.34 -8.11
CA THR A 327 24.87 10.28 -9.56
C THR A 327 23.52 10.92 -9.92
N GLY A 328 23.49 11.71 -11.01
CA GLY A 328 22.26 12.35 -11.53
C GLY A 328 22.10 13.83 -11.18
N VAL A 329 20.95 14.42 -11.54
CA VAL A 329 20.51 15.73 -11.03
C VAL A 329 19.57 15.49 -9.84
N GLU A 330 19.79 16.19 -8.74
CA GLU A 330 18.99 16.06 -7.52
C GLU A 330 18.33 17.39 -7.16
N ILE A 331 17.05 17.36 -6.83
CA ILE A 331 16.37 18.46 -6.17
C ILE A 331 16.05 18.03 -4.74
N SER A 332 16.65 18.72 -3.77
CA SER A 332 16.32 18.54 -2.36
C SER A 332 15.30 19.60 -1.93
N LEU A 333 14.17 19.14 -1.40
CA LEU A 333 13.14 19.99 -0.80
C LEU A 333 13.52 20.23 0.68
N PHE A 334 13.37 21.46 1.16
CA PHE A 334 13.61 21.87 2.55
C PHE A 334 12.63 22.97 2.93
#